data_AF-A0AAN6NLX4-F1
#
_entry.id   AF-A0AAN6NLX4-F1
#
_cell.length_a   1.000
_cell.length_b   1.000
_cell.length_c   1.000
_cell.angle_alpha   90.00
_cell.angle_beta   90.00
_cell.angle_gamma   90.00
#
_symmetry.space_group_name_H-M   'P 1'
#
loop_
_entity.id
_entity.type
_entity.pdbx_description
1 polymer ?
#
loop_
_entity_poly.entity_id
_entity_poly.type
_entity_poly.pdbx_seq_one_letter_code
_entity_poly.pdbx_strand_id
1 'polypeptide(L)'
;MMGLFDFDEAKHAHSQLYSSSSDPDSNKPKFSHELLGGAVAFEAMHMWEKEQRRQGRPVHHGVAKEALAALAAAEVDKMIERKGLGGFVDRDEARRNARHKVTGLYDRQYGGNELYDPDSEIHKSMNY
;
A
#
# COMPACT_ATOMS: atom_id res chain seq x y z
N MET A 1 -11.77 21.23 -1.76
CA MET A 1 -12.13 19.84 -1.38
C MET A 1 -10.90 19.24 -0.72
N MET A 2 -11.00 18.68 0.50
CA MET A 2 -9.86 18.06 1.19
C MET A 2 -9.24 16.96 0.31
N GLY A 3 -7.92 17.04 0.08
CA GLY A 3 -7.17 16.05 -0.69
C GLY A 3 -7.13 14.72 0.03
N LEU A 4 -7.98 13.78 -0.40
CA LEU A 4 -7.91 12.38 0.02
C LEU A 4 -6.78 11.70 -0.75
N PHE A 5 -5.87 11.05 0.00
CA PHE A 5 -4.84 10.13 -0.51
C PHE A 5 -5.39 9.25 -1.65
N ASP A 6 -4.69 9.24 -2.79
CA ASP A 6 -5.08 8.54 -4.02
C ASP A 6 -3.95 7.69 -4.60
N PHE A 7 -4.21 7.01 -5.72
CA PHE A 7 -3.25 6.11 -6.36
C PHE A 7 -2.02 6.81 -6.93
N ASP A 8 -2.12 8.08 -7.34
CA ASP A 8 -1.00 8.82 -7.89
C ASP A 8 -0.04 9.24 -6.76
N GLU A 9 -0.59 9.71 -5.65
CA GLU A 9 0.19 9.98 -4.42
C GLU A 9 0.82 8.70 -3.86
N ALA A 10 0.05 7.60 -3.85
CA ALA A 10 0.53 6.29 -3.41
C ALA A 10 1.69 5.77 -4.29
N LYS A 11 1.58 5.91 -5.62
CA LYS A 11 2.66 5.55 -6.56
C LYS A 11 3.91 6.40 -6.34
N HIS A 12 3.73 7.69 -6.10
CA HIS A 12 4.85 8.60 -5.82
C HIS A 12 5.55 8.23 -4.51
N ALA A 13 4.78 7.90 -3.46
CA ALA A 13 5.32 7.41 -2.20
C ALA A 13 6.08 6.09 -2.39
N HIS A 14 5.49 5.15 -3.13
CA HIS A 14 6.11 3.88 -3.48
C HIS A 14 7.45 4.08 -4.20
N SER A 15 7.45 4.91 -5.24
CA SER A 15 8.64 5.20 -6.03
C SER A 15 9.76 5.76 -5.15
N GLN A 16 9.47 6.72 -4.27
CA GLN A 16 10.46 7.27 -3.34
C GLN A 16 10.99 6.23 -2.35
N LEU A 17 10.10 5.44 -1.73
CA LEU A 17 10.50 4.45 -0.73
C LEU A 17 11.38 3.34 -1.35
N TYR A 18 11.03 2.84 -2.53
CA TYR A 18 11.72 1.72 -3.17
C TYR A 18 12.96 2.15 -3.96
N SER A 19 12.98 3.36 -4.53
CA SER A 19 14.17 3.90 -5.23
C SER A 19 15.22 4.46 -4.28
N SER A 20 14.86 4.76 -3.02
CA SER A 20 15.81 5.23 -2.02
C SER A 20 16.97 4.26 -1.85
N SER A 21 18.20 4.78 -1.78
CA SER A 21 19.36 3.97 -1.38
C SER A 21 19.13 3.40 0.01
N SER A 22 19.54 2.14 0.22
CA SER A 22 19.58 1.51 1.54
C SER A 22 20.70 2.06 2.42
N ASP A 23 21.50 3.01 1.92
CA ASP A 23 22.50 3.70 2.71
C ASP A 23 21.81 4.40 3.89
N PRO A 24 22.12 3.97 5.14
CA PRO A 24 21.48 4.47 6.33
C PRO A 24 21.51 5.99 6.39
N ASP A 25 22.55 6.69 5.96
CA ASP A 25 22.65 8.14 6.26
C ASP A 25 22.05 9.04 5.17
N SER A 26 21.73 8.49 4.01
CA SER A 26 21.29 9.27 2.84
C SER A 26 19.79 9.61 2.80
N ASN A 27 18.92 8.82 3.43
CA ASN A 27 17.47 8.93 3.24
C ASN A 27 16.60 8.88 4.51
N LYS A 28 17.16 8.62 5.71
CA LYS A 28 16.41 8.51 6.98
C LYS A 28 15.50 9.72 7.30
N PRO A 29 15.93 10.98 7.15
CA PRO A 29 15.08 12.14 7.49
C PRO A 29 13.87 12.33 6.57
N LYS A 30 13.80 11.59 5.46
CA LYS A 30 12.72 11.70 4.46
C LYS A 30 11.62 10.66 4.65
N PHE A 31 11.80 9.66 5.52
CA PHE A 31 10.79 8.62 5.75
C PHE A 31 9.83 9.01 6.88
N SER A 32 8.72 9.65 6.53
CA SER A 32 7.58 9.81 7.44
C SER A 32 6.71 8.54 7.47
N HIS A 33 5.92 8.33 8.52
CA HIS A 33 4.90 7.28 8.57
C HIS A 33 3.89 7.39 7.43
N GLU A 34 3.60 8.61 6.97
CA GLU A 34 2.75 8.89 5.80
C GLU A 34 3.36 8.36 4.50
N LEU A 35 4.66 8.63 4.27
CA LEU A 35 5.38 8.14 3.11
C LEU A 35 5.44 6.61 3.13
N LEU A 36 5.82 6.01 4.26
CA LEU A 36 5.88 4.57 4.42
C LEU A 36 4.51 3.94 4.22
N GLY A 37 3.48 4.45 4.90
CA GLY A 37 2.11 3.96 4.81
C GLY A 37 1.54 4.05 3.39
N GLY A 38 1.83 5.12 2.65
CA GLY A 38 1.38 5.28 1.28
C GLY A 38 2.08 4.33 0.30
N ALA A 39 3.39 4.18 0.45
CA ALA A 39 4.19 3.29 -0.38
C ALA A 39 3.78 1.82 -0.22
N VAL A 40 3.65 1.34 1.01
CA VAL A 40 3.29 -0.05 1.28
C VAL A 40 1.81 -0.33 0.99
N ALA A 41 0.92 0.65 1.11
CA ALA A 41 -0.47 0.51 0.67
C ALA A 41 -0.55 0.33 -0.85
N PHE A 42 0.25 1.08 -1.62
CA PHE A 42 0.35 0.91 -3.06
C PHE A 42 0.89 -0.47 -3.44
N GLU A 43 1.96 -0.92 -2.78
CA GLU A 43 2.54 -2.25 -3.03
C GLU A 43 1.57 -3.38 -2.66
N ALA A 44 0.86 -3.25 -1.54
CA ALA A 44 -0.16 -4.22 -1.14
C ALA A 44 -1.29 -4.32 -2.18
N MET A 45 -1.77 -3.18 -2.71
CA MET A 45 -2.73 -3.17 -3.82
C MET A 45 -2.15 -3.90 -5.04
N HIS A 46 -0.92 -3.59 -5.44
CA HIS A 46 -0.30 -4.23 -6.60
C HIS A 46 -0.16 -5.76 -6.44
N MET A 47 0.30 -6.23 -5.27
CA MET A 47 0.41 -7.66 -4.97
C MET A 47 -0.95 -8.36 -5.00
N TRP A 48 -1.96 -7.75 -4.37
CA TRP A 48 -3.32 -8.27 -4.35
C TRP A 48 -3.89 -8.38 -5.77
N GLU A 49 -3.79 -7.32 -6.56
CA GLU A 49 -4.30 -7.27 -7.93
C GLU A 49 -3.69 -8.34 -8.83
N LYS A 50 -2.37 -8.52 -8.71
CA LYS A 50 -1.64 -9.54 -9.45
C LYS A 50 -2.10 -10.95 -9.07
N GLU A 51 -2.24 -11.21 -7.78
CA GLU A 51 -2.63 -12.52 -7.27
C GLU A 51 -4.10 -12.85 -7.59
N GLN A 52 -5.00 -11.89 -7.43
CA GLN A 52 -6.41 -12.08 -7.70
C GLN A 52 -6.70 -12.31 -9.19
N ARG A 53 -6.03 -11.58 -10.09
CA ARG A 53 -6.14 -11.85 -11.54
C ARG A 53 -5.55 -13.19 -11.93
N ARG A 54 -4.45 -13.60 -11.29
CA ARG A 54 -3.86 -14.92 -11.49
C ARG A 54 -4.82 -16.04 -11.06
N GLN A 55 -5.58 -15.83 -9.98
CA GLN A 55 -6.57 -16.80 -9.51
C GLN A 55 -7.88 -16.76 -10.29
N GLY A 56 -8.29 -15.58 -10.79
CA GLY A 56 -9.52 -15.40 -11.58
C GLY A 56 -10.81 -15.64 -10.77
N ARG A 57 -10.79 -15.45 -9.45
CA ARG A 57 -11.93 -15.74 -8.57
C ARG A 57 -12.47 -14.47 -7.90
N PRO A 58 -13.79 -14.30 -7.82
CA PRO A 58 -14.39 -13.20 -7.07
C PRO A 58 -14.12 -13.37 -5.58
N VAL A 59 -13.98 -12.24 -4.88
CA VAL A 59 -13.74 -12.20 -3.44
C VAL A 59 -14.64 -11.14 -2.81
N HIS A 60 -15.19 -11.46 -1.64
CA HIS A 60 -15.97 -10.51 -0.85
C HIS A 60 -15.11 -9.34 -0.36
N HIS A 61 -15.65 -8.13 -0.39
CA HIS A 61 -14.90 -6.92 0.00
C HIS A 61 -14.30 -6.98 1.41
N GLY A 62 -15.00 -7.58 2.38
CA GLY A 62 -14.48 -7.74 3.74
C GLY A 62 -13.17 -8.56 3.75
N VAL A 63 -13.19 -9.71 3.07
CA VAL A 63 -12.02 -10.60 2.94
C VAL A 63 -10.89 -9.89 2.17
N ALA A 64 -11.21 -9.17 1.10
CA ALA A 64 -10.23 -8.44 0.33
C ALA A 64 -9.53 -7.35 1.17
N LYS A 65 -10.30 -6.55 1.93
CA LYS A 65 -9.77 -5.51 2.81
C LYS A 65 -8.89 -6.09 3.91
N GLU A 66 -9.29 -7.20 4.53
CA GLU A 66 -8.51 -7.86 5.57
C GLU A 66 -7.19 -8.41 5.00
N ALA A 67 -7.22 -9.05 3.83
CA ALA A 67 -6.03 -9.54 3.16
C ALA A 67 -5.07 -8.39 2.81
N LEU A 68 -5.59 -7.32 2.21
CA LEU A 68 -4.83 -6.11 1.90
C LEU A 68 -4.22 -5.45 3.14
N ALA A 69 -4.99 -5.31 4.22
CA ALA A 69 -4.54 -4.77 5.50
C ALA A 69 -3.42 -5.62 6.12
N ALA A 70 -3.50 -6.95 5.99
CA ALA A 70 -2.46 -7.87 6.44
C ALA A 70 -1.19 -7.75 5.59
N LEU A 71 -1.34 -7.72 4.25
CA LEU A 71 -0.22 -7.52 3.32
C LEU A 71 0.50 -6.19 3.58
N ALA A 72 -0.24 -5.10 3.73
CA ALA A 72 0.32 -3.78 3.99
C ALA A 72 1.07 -3.73 5.34
N ALA A 73 0.53 -4.35 6.39
CA ALA A 73 1.20 -4.42 7.69
C ALA A 73 2.48 -5.27 7.66
N ALA A 74 2.48 -6.38 6.92
CA ALA A 74 3.67 -7.20 6.73
C ALA A 74 4.75 -6.46 5.90
N GLU A 75 4.36 -5.69 4.90
CA GLU A 75 5.30 -4.92 4.09
C GLU A 75 5.90 -3.74 4.89
N VAL A 76 5.12 -3.09 5.79
CA VAL A 76 5.66 -2.11 6.75
C VAL A 76 6.82 -2.71 7.55
N ASP A 77 6.59 -3.88 8.14
CA ASP A 77 7.57 -4.57 8.96
C ASP A 77 8.87 -4.85 8.19
N LYS A 78 8.73 -5.44 7.01
CA LYS A 78 9.82 -5.74 6.09
C LYS A 78 10.59 -4.47 5.70
N MET A 79 9.90 -3.36 5.46
CA MET A 79 10.54 -2.11 5.06
C MET A 79 11.25 -1.42 6.22
N ILE A 80 10.69 -1.45 7.42
CA ILE A 80 11.36 -0.96 8.63
C ILE A 80 12.67 -1.72 8.86
N GLU A 81 12.64 -3.04 8.74
CA GLU A 81 13.81 -3.91 8.93
C GLU A 81 14.84 -3.69 7.82
N ARG A 82 14.42 -3.71 6.56
CA ARG A 82 15.31 -3.59 5.39
C ARG A 82 15.98 -2.21 5.29
N LYS A 83 15.28 -1.14 5.69
CA LYS A 83 15.75 0.25 5.57
C LYS A 83 16.27 0.81 6.90
N GLY A 84 16.27 0.03 7.98
CA GLY A 84 16.76 0.46 9.29
C GLY A 84 15.96 1.62 9.91
N LEU A 85 14.63 1.60 9.77
CA LEU A 85 13.76 2.71 10.17
C LEU A 85 13.30 2.62 11.64
N GLY A 86 13.66 1.57 12.37
CA GLY A 86 13.12 1.29 13.70
C GLY A 86 13.38 2.35 14.77
N GLY A 87 14.36 3.25 14.57
CA GLY A 87 14.62 4.41 15.44
C GLY A 87 13.96 5.72 14.99
N PHE A 88 13.28 5.72 13.85
CA PHE A 88 12.72 6.91 13.20
C PHE A 88 11.21 6.80 12.97
N VAL A 89 10.69 5.58 12.88
CA VAL A 89 9.29 5.29 12.58
C VAL A 89 8.73 4.35 13.65
N ASP A 90 7.66 4.79 14.32
CA ASP A 90 6.81 3.93 15.14
C ASP A 90 6.13 2.87 14.25
N ARG A 91 6.47 1.60 14.53
CA ARG A 91 6.01 0.43 13.76
C ARG A 91 4.50 0.26 13.80
N ASP A 92 3.87 0.47 14.96
CA ASP A 92 2.44 0.24 15.11
C ASP A 92 1.61 1.36 14.49
N GLU A 93 2.09 2.60 14.59
CA GLU A 93 1.51 3.73 13.86
C GLU A 93 1.64 3.54 12.35
N ALA A 94 2.81 3.12 11.86
CA ALA A 94 3.01 2.86 10.44
C ALA A 94 2.10 1.75 9.91
N ARG A 95 1.92 0.66 10.68
CA ARG A 95 0.96 -0.41 10.37
C ARG A 95 -0.46 0.10 10.33
N ARG A 96 -0.90 0.87 11.34
CA ARG A 96 -2.26 1.44 11.37
C ARG A 96 -2.50 2.33 10.16
N ASN A 97 -1.54 3.19 9.83
CA ASN A 97 -1.62 4.10 8.70
C ASN A 97 -1.69 3.34 7.36
N ALA A 98 -0.80 2.37 7.16
CA ALA A 98 -0.79 1.50 6.00
C ALA A 98 -2.12 0.76 5.79
N ARG A 99 -2.69 0.21 6.87
CA ARG A 99 -3.99 -0.47 6.85
C ARG A 99 -5.11 0.48 6.41
N HIS A 100 -5.15 1.69 6.97
CA HIS A 100 -6.17 2.68 6.61
C HIS A 100 -6.03 3.11 5.13
N LYS A 101 -4.81 3.41 4.69
CA LYS A 101 -4.53 3.81 3.31
C LYS A 101 -4.88 2.72 2.31
N VAL A 102 -4.52 1.45 2.56
CA VAL A 102 -4.81 0.37 1.62
C VAL A 102 -6.31 0.09 1.52
N THR A 103 -7.05 0.14 2.63
CA THR A 103 -8.52 0.00 2.58
C THR A 103 -9.17 1.16 1.84
N GLY A 104 -8.64 2.39 1.98
CA GLY A 104 -9.12 3.55 1.24
C GLY A 104 -8.85 3.48 -0.26
N LEU A 105 -7.66 2.99 -0.67
CA LEU A 105 -7.36 2.73 -2.08
C LEU A 105 -8.28 1.66 -2.65
N TYR A 106 -8.51 0.58 -1.90
CA TYR A 106 -9.42 -0.48 -2.29
C TYR A 106 -10.86 0.01 -2.45
N ASP A 107 -11.38 0.78 -1.49
CA ASP A 107 -12.73 1.35 -1.57
C ASP A 107 -12.90 2.31 -2.74
N ARG A 108 -11.88 3.11 -3.04
CA ARG A 108 -11.90 3.99 -4.21
C ARG A 108 -11.95 3.19 -5.52
N GLN A 109 -11.25 2.07 -5.58
CA GLN A 109 -11.16 1.25 -6.79
C GLN A 109 -12.39 0.34 -6.98
N TYR A 110 -12.88 -0.27 -5.89
CA TYR A 110 -13.83 -1.38 -5.93
C TYR A 110 -15.03 -1.22 -5.01
N GLY A 111 -15.13 -0.15 -4.22
CA GLY A 111 -16.19 0.02 -3.22
C GLY A 111 -17.59 0.24 -3.79
N GLY A 112 -17.74 0.33 -5.12
CA GLY A 112 -19.04 0.45 -5.79
C GLY A 112 -19.76 -0.88 -6.06
N ASN A 113 -19.10 -2.02 -5.86
CA ASN A 113 -19.64 -3.36 -6.13
C ASN A 113 -19.81 -4.15 -4.82
N GLU A 114 -20.47 -5.33 -4.88
CA GLU A 114 -20.57 -6.27 -3.74
C GLU A 114 -19.45 -7.32 -3.72
N LEU A 115 -18.84 -7.55 -4.87
CA LEU A 115 -17.73 -8.48 -5.06
C LEU A 115 -16.61 -7.78 -5.82
N TYR A 116 -15.37 -8.15 -5.51
CA TYR A 116 -14.26 -7.91 -6.41
C TYR A 116 -14.47 -8.71 -7.71
N ASP A 117 -14.31 -8.04 -8.84
CA ASP A 117 -14.33 -8.63 -10.18
C ASP A 117 -12.91 -8.59 -10.79
N PRO A 118 -12.30 -9.74 -11.10
CA PRO A 118 -10.95 -9.80 -11.67
C PRO A 118 -10.82 -9.11 -13.04
N ASP A 119 -11.92 -8.96 -13.77
CA ASP A 119 -11.95 -8.33 -15.09
C ASP A 119 -12.19 -6.81 -15.00
N SER A 120 -12.37 -6.26 -13.80
CA SER A 120 -12.45 -4.82 -13.59
C SER A 120 -11.16 -4.12 -14.02
N GLU A 121 -11.33 -2.94 -14.63
CA GLU A 121 -10.22 -2.07 -15.00
C GLU A 121 -9.39 -1.69 -13.77
N ILE A 122 -8.06 -1.78 -13.90
CA ILE A 122 -7.12 -1.29 -12.88
C ILE A 122 -6.85 0.19 -13.04
N HIS A 123 -6.64 0.87 -11.92
CA HIS A 123 -6.10 2.22 -11.96
C HIS A 123 -4.78 2.26 -12.73
N LYS A 124 -4.66 3.19 -13.68
CA LYS A 124 -3.48 3.35 -14.56
C LYS A 124 -2.14 3.34 -13.82
N SER A 125 -2.12 3.87 -12.60
CA SER A 125 -0.91 4.01 -11.78
C SER A 125 -0.36 2.64 -11.37
N MET A 126 -1.21 1.62 -11.23
CA MET A 126 -0.83 0.24 -10.90
C MET A 126 -0.19 -0.54 -12.05
N ASN A 127 -0.20 0.00 -13.28
CA ASN A 127 0.59 -0.51 -14.39
C ASN A 127 2.01 0.04 -14.30
N TYR A 128 2.90 -0.66 -13.60
CA TYR A 128 4.31 -0.28 -13.50
C TYR A 128 5.23 -1.50 -13.37
#